data_AF-A0A2P8MEK3-F1
#
_entry.id   AF-A0A2P8MEK3-F1
#
_cell.length_a   1.000
_cell.length_b   1.000
_cell.length_c   1.000
_cell.angle_alpha   90.00
_cell.angle_beta   90.00
_cell.angle_gamma   90.00
#
_symmetry.space_group_name_H-M   'P 1'
#
loop_
_entity.id
_entity.type
_entity.pdbx_description
1 polymer ?
#
loop_
_entity_poly.entity_id
_entity_poly.type
_entity_poly.pdbx_seq_one_letter_code
_entity_poly.pdbx_strand_id
1 'polypeptide(L)'
;MKLFKIKITGSLEEFKIEYSFSTDYFNYKECTYEGTEQERYDQFYEDLKTNGGPQPLNIKLKMSNGVMDRAFPKKDLLKLKNVQDFVKKMYT
;
A
#
# COMPACT_ATOMS: atom_id res chain seq x y z
N MET A 1 -8.71 14.61 -3.63
CA MET A 1 -8.28 13.21 -3.89
C MET A 1 -7.06 12.92 -3.04
N LYS A 2 -6.87 11.67 -2.62
CA LYS A 2 -5.77 11.24 -1.75
C LYS A 2 -4.58 10.73 -2.59
N LEU A 3 -3.37 11.13 -2.21
CA LEU A 3 -2.13 10.48 -2.62
C LEU A 3 -1.77 9.44 -1.56
N PHE A 4 -1.68 8.17 -1.95
CA PHE A 4 -1.38 7.09 -1.01
C PHE A 4 0.10 6.72 -1.03
N LYS A 5 0.60 6.41 0.17
CA LYS A 5 1.91 5.82 0.40
C LYS A 5 1.76 4.60 1.29
N ILE A 6 2.38 3.52 0.85
CA ILE A 6 2.36 2.22 1.51
C ILE A 6 3.78 1.92 1.99
N LYS A 7 3.93 1.40 3.19
CA LYS A 7 5.19 0.84 3.67
C LYS A 7 4.96 -0.61 4.07
N ILE A 8 5.78 -1.51 3.52
CA ILE A 8 5.72 -2.95 3.77
C ILE A 8 7.02 -3.32 4.48
N THR A 9 6.91 -4.01 5.62
CA THR A 9 8.07 -4.45 6.41
C THR A 9 7.99 -5.94 6.74
N GLY A 10 9.12 -6.66 6.72
CA GLY A 10 9.18 -8.07 7.13
C GLY A 10 9.70 -9.01 6.04
N SER A 11 9.02 -10.14 5.85
CA SER A 11 9.28 -11.17 4.84
C SER A 11 8.01 -11.49 4.05
N LEU A 12 8.09 -12.36 3.03
CA LEU A 12 6.88 -12.81 2.30
C LEU A 12 5.93 -13.65 3.17
N GLU A 13 6.46 -14.28 4.22
CA GLU A 13 5.70 -15.15 5.14
C GLU A 13 5.12 -14.35 6.30
N GLU A 14 5.85 -13.36 6.78
CA GLU A 14 5.48 -12.52 7.92
C GLU A 14 5.78 -11.05 7.60
N PHE A 15 4.73 -10.30 7.22
CA PHE A 15 4.84 -8.88 6.91
C PHE A 15 3.82 -8.04 7.68
N LYS A 16 4.11 -6.74 7.74
CA LYS A 16 3.20 -5.70 8.19
C LYS A 16 3.08 -4.63 7.13
N ILE A 17 1.86 -4.15 6.89
CA ILE A 17 1.61 -3.01 6.00
C ILE A 17 1.17 -1.78 6.82
N GLU A 18 1.81 -0.66 6.52
CA GLU A 18 1.47 0.67 7.03
C GLU A 18 0.96 1.51 5.86
N TYR A 19 -0.24 2.06 6.02
CA TYR A 19 -0.91 2.86 5.02
C TYR A 19 -0.91 4.32 5.46
N SER A 20 -0.58 5.21 4.55
CA SER A 20 -0.65 6.64 4.79
C SER A 20 -1.20 7.35 3.55
N PHE A 21 -1.81 8.50 3.77
CA PHE A 21 -2.34 9.31 2.69
C PHE A 21 -2.02 10.78 2.91
N SER A 22 -1.97 11.53 1.81
CA SER A 22 -1.89 12.99 1.82
C SER A 22 -2.99 13.57 0.95
N THR A 23 -3.53 14.72 1.36
CA THR A 23 -4.47 15.51 0.55
C THR A 23 -3.84 16.80 0.03
N ASP A 24 -2.63 17.12 0.48
CA ASP A 24 -1.88 18.33 0.16
C ASP A 24 -0.48 18.04 -0.39
N TYR A 25 -0.15 16.77 -0.67
CA TYR A 25 1.12 16.24 -1.17
C TYR A 25 2.32 16.34 -0.22
N PHE A 26 2.25 17.17 0.82
CA PHE A 26 3.35 17.41 1.75
C PHE A 26 3.17 16.69 3.09
N ASN A 27 1.93 16.64 3.60
CA ASN A 27 1.62 16.10 4.91
C ASN A 27 0.92 14.75 4.76
N TYR A 28 1.60 13.69 5.21
CA TYR A 28 1.05 12.34 5.24
C TYR A 28 0.44 12.05 6.61
N LYS A 29 -0.78 11.52 6.60
CA LYS A 29 -1.50 11.02 7.76
C LYS A 29 -1.58 9.50 7.67
N GLU A 30 -1.42 8.82 8.79
CA GLU A 30 -1.60 7.38 8.86
C GLU A 30 -3.09 7.03 8.67
N CYS A 31 -3.35 5.93 7.96
CA CYS A 31 -4.70 5.37 7.88
C CYS A 31 -4.96 4.48 9.09
N THR A 32 -6.10 4.67 9.74
CA THR A 32 -6.55 3.91 10.90
C THR A 32 -7.37 2.69 10.48
N TYR A 33 -6.86 1.87 9.56
CA TYR A 33 -7.53 0.63 9.17
C TYR A 33 -7.29 -0.46 10.22
N GLU A 34 -8.35 -1.15 10.62
CA GLU A 34 -8.35 -2.14 11.70
C GLU A 34 -8.58 -3.57 11.19
N GLY A 35 -8.23 -4.56 12.00
CA GLY A 35 -8.37 -5.99 11.68
C GLY A 35 -7.07 -6.67 11.24
N THR A 36 -7.22 -7.85 10.62
CA THR A 36 -6.14 -8.61 9.98
C THR A 36 -5.52 -7.85 8.81
N GLU A 37 -4.33 -8.26 8.35
CA GLU A 37 -3.69 -7.61 7.19
C GLU A 37 -4.55 -7.63 5.92
N GLN A 38 -5.34 -8.68 5.69
CA GLN A 38 -6.28 -8.74 4.56
C GLN A 38 -7.43 -7.75 4.76
N GLU A 39 -8.04 -7.66 5.94
CA GLU A 39 -9.12 -6.70 6.21
C GLU A 39 -8.66 -5.25 6.12
N ARG A 40 -7.44 -4.96 6.59
CA ARG A 40 -6.80 -3.64 6.45
C ARG A 40 -6.52 -3.33 4.98
N TYR A 41 -6.09 -4.34 4.20
CA TYR A 41 -5.88 -4.21 2.77
C TYR A 41 -7.18 -3.95 2.01
N ASP A 42 -8.28 -4.63 2.36
CA ASP A 42 -9.59 -4.44 1.73
C ASP A 42 -10.13 -3.02 1.97
N GLN A 43 -9.99 -2.50 3.20
CA GLN A 43 -10.34 -1.11 3.53
C GLN A 43 -9.51 -0.11 2.72
N PHE A 44 -8.19 -0.32 2.66
CA PHE A 44 -7.31 0.47 1.83
C PHE A 44 -7.70 0.41 0.34
N TYR A 45 -8.03 -0.77 -0.17
CA TYR A 45 -8.38 -1.00 -1.56
C TYR A 45 -9.63 -0.21 -1.96
N GLU A 46 -10.69 -0.24 -1.15
CA GLU A 46 -11.90 0.53 -1.42
C GLU A 46 -11.68 2.05 -1.25
N ASP A 47 -10.84 2.48 -0.31
CA ASP A 47 -10.46 3.90 -0.16
C ASP A 47 -9.61 4.38 -1.36
N LEU A 48 -8.69 3.55 -1.85
CA LEU A 48 -7.90 3.84 -3.04
C LEU A 48 -8.79 3.97 -4.28
N LYS A 49 -9.74 3.06 -4.45
CA LYS A 49 -10.69 3.06 -5.56
C LYS A 49 -11.53 4.34 -5.55
N THR A 50 -12.09 4.70 -4.40
CA THR A 50 -13.03 5.81 -4.23
C THR A 50 -12.34 7.18 -4.16
N ASN A 51 -11.30 7.30 -3.34
CA ASN A 51 -10.68 8.59 -2.99
C ASN A 51 -9.29 8.79 -3.61
N GLY A 52 -8.67 7.73 -4.11
CA GLY A 52 -7.31 7.78 -4.66
C GLY A 52 -7.21 8.60 -5.94
N GLY A 53 -6.21 9.48 -5.98
CA GLY A 53 -5.87 10.29 -7.15
C GLY A 53 -5.37 9.47 -8.34
N PRO A 54 -5.14 10.11 -9.50
CA PRO A 54 -4.59 9.46 -10.69
C PRO A 54 -3.12 9.09 -10.56
N GLN A 55 -2.43 9.58 -9.53
CA GLN A 55 -1.00 9.36 -9.34
C GLN A 55 -0.70 7.89 -8.99
N PRO A 56 0.47 7.38 -9.36
CA PRO A 56 0.99 6.12 -8.83
C PRO A 56 1.10 6.18 -7.31
N LEU A 57 0.96 5.02 -6.68
CA LEU A 57 1.21 4.87 -5.26
C LEU A 57 2.70 4.76 -5.00
N ASN A 58 3.16 5.41 -3.93
CA ASN A 58 4.53 5.25 -3.46
C ASN A 58 4.58 4.08 -2.47
N ILE A 59 5.35 3.05 -2.80
CA ILE A 59 5.45 1.81 -2.03
C ILE A 59 6.89 1.65 -1.56
N LYS A 60 7.09 1.70 -0.25
CA LYS A 60 8.37 1.50 0.41
C LYS A 60 8.45 0.10 1.00
N LEU A 61 9.31 -0.74 0.46
CA LEU A 61 9.59 -2.08 0.95
C LEU A 61 10.83 -2.02 1.85
N LYS A 62 10.70 -2.50 3.08
CA LYS A 62 11.83 -2.76 3.99
C LYS A 62 11.77 -4.21 4.41
N MET A 63 12.30 -5.07 3.56
CA MET A 63 12.25 -6.51 3.73
C MET A 63 13.58 -7.03 4.27
N SER A 64 13.62 -8.29 4.70
CA SER A 64 14.84 -8.94 5.20
C SER A 64 16.01 -8.90 4.19
N ASN A 65 15.72 -8.88 2.89
CA ASN A 65 16.72 -8.85 1.83
C ASN A 65 17.14 -7.42 1.38
N GLY A 66 16.53 -6.36 1.92
CA GLY A 66 16.90 -4.99 1.59
C GLY A 66 15.75 -3.97 1.60
N VAL A 67 16.08 -2.75 1.15
CA VAL A 67 15.14 -1.63 1.06
C VAL A 67 14.95 -1.24 -0.41
N MET A 68 13.70 -1.10 -0.84
CA MET A 68 13.34 -0.70 -2.19
C MET A 68 12.17 0.26 -2.16
N ASP A 69 12.23 1.31 -2.99
CA ASP A 69 11.12 2.25 -3.20
C ASP A 69 10.56 2.02 -4.62
N ARG A 70 9.25 1.84 -4.74
CA ARG A 70 8.55 1.61 -6.01
C ARG A 70 7.41 2.60 -6.20
N ALA A 71 7.24 3.08 -7.42
CA ALA A 71 6.02 3.73 -7.85
C ALA A 71 5.14 2.69 -8.55
N PHE A 72 3.92 2.47 -8.07
CA PHE A 72 3.03 1.44 -8.62
C PHE A 72 1.72 2.03 -9.14
N PRO A 73 1.34 1.78 -10.41
CA PRO A 73 0.13 2.35 -10.98
C PRO A 73 -1.14 1.90 -10.24
N LYS A 74 -2.01 2.86 -9.90
CA LYS A 74 -3.32 2.58 -9.25
C LYS A 74 -4.12 1.52 -10.01
N LYS A 75 -4.15 1.60 -11.35
CA LYS A 75 -4.90 0.66 -12.20
C LYS A 75 -4.43 -0.79 -12.07
N ASP A 76 -3.14 -0.99 -11.83
CA ASP A 76 -2.58 -2.34 -11.66
C ASP A 76 -2.73 -2.83 -10.22
N LEU A 77 -2.67 -1.93 -9.24
CA LEU A 77 -2.98 -2.27 -7.85
C LEU A 77 -4.43 -2.74 -7.69
N LEU A 78 -5.37 -2.06 -8.35
CA LEU A 78 -6.79 -2.43 -8.34
C LEU A 78 -7.09 -3.77 -9.04
N LYS A 79 -6.08 -4.50 -9.55
CA LYS A 79 -6.23 -5.89 -10.01
C LYS A 79 -5.85 -6.91 -8.93
N LEU A 80 -5.17 -6.47 -7.88
CA LEU A 80 -4.66 -7.30 -6.79
C LEU A 80 -5.65 -7.15 -5.62
N LYS A 81 -6.58 -8.10 -5.47
CA LYS A 81 -7.55 -8.07 -4.36
C LYS A 81 -7.03 -8.75 -3.10
N ASN A 82 -6.03 -9.63 -3.26
CA ASN A 82 -5.45 -10.36 -2.16
C ASN A 82 -4.14 -9.70 -1.70
N VAL A 83 -3.97 -9.55 -0.39
CA VAL A 83 -2.80 -8.90 0.19
C VAL A 83 -1.51 -9.68 -0.08
N GLN A 84 -1.56 -11.01 -0.13
CA GLN A 84 -0.41 -11.85 -0.46
C GLN A 84 0.02 -11.66 -1.92
N ASP A 85 -0.93 -11.58 -2.85
CA ASP A 85 -0.61 -11.32 -4.26
C ASP A 85 -0.02 -9.93 -4.45
N PHE A 86 -0.53 -8.94 -3.71
CA PHE A 86 0.02 -7.60 -3.65
C PHE A 86 1.47 -7.60 -3.16
N VAL A 87 1.75 -8.20 -2.01
CA VAL A 87 3.10 -8.24 -1.43
C VAL A 87 4.06 -9.03 -2.34
N LYS A 88 3.65 -10.19 -2.88
CA LYS A 88 4.44 -10.96 -3.85
C LYS A 88 4.79 -10.14 -5.09
N LYS A 89 3.82 -9.38 -5.62
CA LYS A 89 4.04 -8.51 -6.79
C LYS A 89 4.97 -7.34 -6.49
N MET A 90 4.99 -6.85 -5.25
CA MET A 90 5.91 -5.79 -4.84
C MET A 90 7.34 -6.31 -4.64
N TYR A 91 7.47 -7.58 -4.26
CA TYR A 91 8.75 -8.24 -4.02
C TYR A 91 9.46 -8.70 -5.30
N THR A 92 8.70 -9.04 -6.35
CA THR A 92 9.20 -9.43 -7.68
C THR A 92 9.39 -8.21 -8.57
#